data_AF-A0A1S4EKG4-F1
#
_entry.id   AF-A0A1S4EKG4-F1
#
_cell.length_a   1.000
_cell.length_b   1.000
_cell.length_c   1.000
_cell.angle_alpha   90.00
_cell.angle_beta   90.00
_cell.angle_gamma   90.00
#
_symmetry.space_group_name_H-M   'P 1'
#
loop_
_entity.id
_entity.type
_entity.pdbx_description
1 polymer ?
#
loop_
_entity_poly.entity_id
_entity_poly.type
_entity_poly.pdbx_seq_one_letter_code
_entity_poly.pdbx_strand_id
1 'polypeptide(L)'
;MTEAEAKQKKAELQAELEEKKSKLEKLSRNVNVISEVDKKTITDTKEKMVKEYNKRKRMCTEMLEAILENYPKSKKILLEEVGIETDEMVSMEKLQ
;
A
#
# COMPACT_ATOMS: atom_id res chain seq x y z
N MET A 1 50.57 -1.14 -26.21
CA MET A 1 50.03 -0.57 -24.96
C MET A 1 51.22 -0.11 -24.12
N THR A 2 51.41 1.20 -24.00
CA THR A 2 52.48 1.79 -23.19
C THR A 2 52.10 1.78 -21.71
N GLU A 3 53.07 1.83 -20.80
CA GLU A 3 52.82 1.86 -19.35
C GLU A 3 51.94 3.06 -18.92
N ALA A 4 52.05 4.17 -19.66
CA ALA A 4 51.22 5.36 -19.47
C ALA A 4 49.74 5.11 -19.81
N GLU A 5 49.46 4.46 -20.95
CA GLU A 5 48.11 4.08 -21.36
C GLU A 5 47.46 3.11 -20.35
N ALA A 6 48.24 2.18 -19.79
CA ALA A 6 47.76 1.25 -18.77
C ALA A 6 47.39 1.96 -17.45
N LYS A 7 48.20 2.95 -17.02
CA LYS A 7 47.92 3.76 -15.82
C LYS A 7 46.68 4.62 -16.01
N GLN A 8 46.53 5.24 -17.19
CA GLN A 8 45.34 6.04 -17.51
C GLN A 8 44.06 5.20 -17.47
N LYS A 9 44.06 4.04 -18.15
CA LYS A 9 42.90 3.15 -18.19
C LYS A 9 42.51 2.62 -16.81
N LYS A 10 43.50 2.38 -15.93
CA LYS A 10 43.24 2.00 -14.55
C LYS A 10 42.52 3.11 -13.77
N ALA A 11 42.95 4.36 -13.94
CA ALA A 11 42.33 5.50 -13.28
C ALA A 11 40.88 5.72 -13.75
N GLU A 12 40.62 5.59 -15.06
CA GLU A 12 39.28 5.66 -15.64
C GLU A 12 38.34 4.58 -15.07
N LEU A 13 38.79 3.32 -15.05
CA LEU A 13 38.01 2.21 -14.48
C LEU A 13 37.74 2.37 -12.97
N GLN A 14 38.69 2.93 -12.22
CA GLN A 14 38.50 3.22 -10.80
C GLN A 14 37.44 4.32 -10.59
N ALA A 15 37.46 5.37 -11.40
CA ALA A 15 36.46 6.43 -11.35
C ALA A 15 35.05 5.89 -11.69
N GLU A 16 34.92 5.06 -12.73
CA GLU A 16 33.65 4.41 -13.08
C GLU A 16 33.15 3.48 -11.97
N LEU A 17 34.04 2.74 -11.32
CA LEU A 17 33.68 1.86 -10.21
C LEU A 17 33.12 2.65 -9.03
N GLU A 18 33.76 3.75 -8.65
CA GLU A 18 33.29 4.58 -7.55
C GLU A 18 31.97 5.28 -7.88
N GLU A 19 31.78 5.73 -9.13
CA GLU A 19 30.49 6.26 -9.58
C GLU A 19 29.37 5.21 -9.48
N LYS A 20 29.62 3.99 -9.96
CA LYS A 20 28.64 2.88 -9.91
C LYS A 20 28.32 2.48 -8.47
N LYS A 21 29.33 2.40 -7.58
CA LYS A 21 29.11 2.14 -6.16
C LYS A 21 28.26 3.22 -5.50
N SER A 22 28.55 4.49 -5.77
CA SER A 22 27.76 5.62 -5.24
C SER A 22 26.30 5.57 -5.69
N LYS A 23 26.05 5.25 -6.96
CA LYS A 23 24.68 5.04 -7.48
C LYS A 23 23.99 3.86 -6.79
N LEU A 24 24.70 2.74 -6.62
CA LEU A 24 24.18 1.55 -5.97
C LEU A 24 23.84 1.81 -4.49
N GLU A 25 24.69 2.51 -3.75
CA GLU A 25 24.41 2.88 -2.36
C GLU A 25 23.19 3.79 -2.22
N LYS A 26 23.00 4.75 -3.14
CA LYS A 26 21.82 5.62 -3.14
C LYS A 26 20.54 4.84 -3.42
N LEU A 27 20.61 3.85 -4.30
CA LEU A 27 19.49 2.95 -4.61
C LEU A 27 19.20 2.01 -3.44
N SER A 28 20.22 1.43 -2.81
CA SER A 28 20.03 0.46 -1.72
C SER A 28 19.53 1.10 -0.43
N ARG A 29 19.91 2.35 -0.12
CA ARG A 29 19.45 3.05 1.10
C ARG A 29 17.98 3.50 1.04
N ASN A 30 17.42 3.69 -0.16
CA ASN A 30 16.06 4.21 -0.33
C ASN A 30 15.02 3.12 -0.67
N VAL A 31 15.46 1.88 -0.87
CA VAL A 31 14.57 0.77 -1.18
C VAL A 31 14.47 -0.07 0.09
N ASN A 32 13.32 -0.02 0.76
CA ASN A 32 12.88 -1.18 1.54
C ASN A 32 12.88 -2.35 0.55
N VAL A 33 13.90 -3.22 0.64
CA VAL A 33 14.06 -4.38 -0.25
C VAL A 33 13.01 -5.40 0.15
N ILE A 34 11.76 -5.09 -0.15
CA ILE A 34 10.67 -6.04 -0.18
C ILE A 34 10.92 -6.86 -1.42
N SER A 35 11.06 -8.18 -1.28
CA SER A 35 11.22 -9.05 -2.44
C SER A 35 10.01 -8.88 -3.36
N GLU A 36 10.20 -9.09 -4.67
CA GLU A 36 9.07 -9.01 -5.62
C GLU A 36 7.93 -9.98 -5.23
N VAL A 37 8.28 -11.11 -4.62
CA VAL A 37 7.34 -12.09 -4.07
C VAL A 37 6.53 -11.49 -2.92
N ASP A 38 7.19 -10.91 -1.93
CA ASP A 38 6.52 -10.29 -0.77
C ASP A 38 5.64 -9.12 -1.21
N LYS A 39 6.11 -8.30 -2.14
CA LYS A 39 5.35 -7.18 -2.70
C LYS A 39 4.07 -7.67 -3.36
N LYS A 40 4.16 -8.74 -4.15
CA LYS A 40 3.00 -9.37 -4.79
C LYS A 40 2.03 -9.92 -3.74
N THR A 41 2.52 -10.68 -2.76
CA THR A 41 1.68 -11.24 -1.70
C THR A 41 0.97 -10.16 -0.88
N ILE A 42 1.64 -9.06 -0.54
CA ILE A 42 1.03 -7.92 0.16
C ILE A 42 -0.06 -7.28 -0.69
N THR A 43 0.21 -7.08 -1.98
CA THR A 43 -0.75 -6.47 -2.92
C THR A 43 -1.99 -7.36 -3.08
N ASP A 44 -1.79 -8.64 -3.37
CA ASP A 44 -2.87 -9.63 -3.54
C ASP A 44 -3.71 -9.75 -2.26
N THR A 45 -3.05 -9.74 -1.08
CA THR A 45 -3.74 -9.79 0.21
C THR A 45 -4.56 -8.53 0.44
N LYS A 46 -3.99 -7.34 0.19
CA LYS A 46 -4.71 -6.07 0.30
C LYS A 46 -5.95 -6.09 -0.60
N GLU A 47 -5.79 -6.43 -1.88
CA GLU A 47 -6.90 -6.48 -2.83
C GLU A 47 -8.00 -7.45 -2.38
N LYS A 48 -7.62 -8.63 -1.89
CA LYS A 48 -8.57 -9.60 -1.36
C LYS A 48 -9.32 -9.04 -0.16
N MET A 49 -8.63 -8.44 0.80
CA MET A 49 -9.26 -7.88 2.00
C MET A 49 -10.20 -6.71 1.67
N VAL A 50 -9.82 -5.83 0.73
CA VAL A 50 -10.68 -4.72 0.27
C VAL A 50 -11.93 -5.26 -0.42
N LYS A 51 -11.81 -6.26 -1.31
CA LYS A 51 -12.95 -6.90 -1.98
C LYS A 51 -13.94 -7.49 -0.96
N GLU A 52 -13.39 -8.25 -0.01
CA GLU A 52 -14.16 -8.91 1.03
C GLU A 52 -14.84 -7.91 1.98
N TYR A 53 -14.13 -6.84 2.37
CA TYR A 53 -14.70 -5.75 3.17
C TYR A 53 -15.86 -5.06 2.43
N ASN A 54 -15.66 -4.67 1.16
CA ASN A 54 -16.69 -4.00 0.36
C ASN A 54 -17.94 -4.85 0.19
N LYS A 55 -17.78 -6.17 0.01
CA LYS A 55 -18.89 -7.12 -0.06
C LYS A 55 -19.67 -7.16 1.26
N ARG A 56 -18.98 -7.28 2.40
CA ARG A 56 -19.62 -7.29 3.73
C ARG A 56 -20.33 -5.97 4.03
N LYS A 57 -19.66 -4.84 3.77
CA LYS A 57 -20.22 -3.50 3.98
C LYS A 57 -21.52 -3.32 3.20
N ARG A 58 -21.57 -3.76 1.94
CA ARG A 58 -22.79 -3.72 1.13
C ARG A 58 -23.92 -4.54 1.75
N MET A 59 -23.67 -5.80 2.09
CA MET A 59 -24.69 -6.67 2.71
C MET A 59 -25.20 -6.08 4.04
N CYS A 60 -24.30 -5.58 4.90
CA CYS A 60 -24.70 -4.92 6.14
C CYS A 60 -25.55 -3.66 5.89
N THR A 61 -25.23 -2.88 4.86
CA THR A 61 -25.99 -1.68 4.49
C THR A 61 -27.39 -2.06 4.00
N GLU A 62 -27.51 -3.06 3.13
CA GLU A 62 -28.79 -3.57 2.64
C GLU A 62 -29.67 -4.09 3.80
N MET A 63 -29.07 -4.82 4.75
CA MET A 63 -29.77 -5.28 5.95
C MET A 63 -30.26 -4.11 6.83
N LEU A 64 -29.44 -3.08 7.01
CA LEU A 64 -29.83 -1.88 7.77
C LEU A 64 -30.97 -1.12 7.09
N GLU A 65 -30.93 -0.99 5.76
CA GLU A 65 -32.00 -0.35 4.99
C GLU A 65 -33.32 -1.10 5.13
N ALA A 66 -33.30 -2.43 5.01
CA ALA A 66 -34.50 -3.26 5.20
C ALA A 66 -35.09 -3.14 6.62
N ILE A 67 -34.24 -3.03 7.66
CA ILE A 67 -34.70 -2.77 9.04
C ILE A 67 -35.33 -1.37 9.12
N LEU A 68 -34.71 -0.36 8.52
CA LEU A 68 -35.16 1.03 8.58
C LEU A 68 -36.52 1.26 7.94
N GLU A 69 -36.95 0.42 6.98
CA GLU A 69 -38.28 0.52 6.36
C GLU A 69 -39.43 0.51 7.37
N ASN A 70 -39.26 -0.22 8.49
CA ASN A 70 -40.29 -0.35 9.53
C ASN A 70 -39.81 0.13 10.91
N TYR A 71 -38.64 0.76 10.99
CA TYR A 71 -38.06 1.15 12.26
C TYR A 71 -38.67 2.48 12.75
N PRO A 72 -39.19 2.54 14.00
CA PRO A 72 -39.97 3.69 14.47
C PRO A 72 -39.13 4.93 14.82
N LYS A 73 -37.79 4.83 14.81
CA LYS A 73 -36.87 5.93 15.14
C LYS A 73 -35.95 6.26 13.96
N SER A 74 -35.08 7.26 14.14
CA SER A 74 -34.13 7.67 13.10
C SER A 74 -33.01 6.66 12.88
N LYS A 75 -32.42 6.70 11.67
CA LYS A 75 -31.22 5.92 11.31
C LYS A 75 -30.08 6.09 12.30
N LYS A 76 -29.85 7.31 12.79
CA LYS A 76 -28.79 7.59 13.76
C LYS A 76 -28.99 6.78 15.05
N ILE A 77 -30.21 6.75 15.58
CA ILE A 77 -30.51 6.00 16.80
C ILE A 77 -30.33 4.50 16.56
N LEU A 78 -30.78 3.98 15.41
CA LEU A 78 -30.55 2.58 15.06
C LEU A 78 -29.05 2.25 15.07
N LEU A 79 -28.23 3.04 14.38
CA LEU A 79 -26.78 2.83 14.30
C LEU A 79 -26.10 2.87 15.67
N GLU A 80 -26.50 3.80 16.54
CA GLU A 80 -26.02 3.87 17.93
C GLU A 80 -26.45 2.63 18.75
N GLU A 81 -27.72 2.19 18.62
CA GLU A 81 -28.24 1.01 19.32
C GLU A 81 -27.55 -0.29 18.87
N VAL A 82 -27.22 -0.43 17.58
CA VAL A 82 -26.53 -1.62 17.05
C VAL A 82 -25.00 -1.53 17.11
N GLY A 83 -24.45 -0.38 17.51
CA GLY A 83 -23.01 -0.15 17.62
C GLY A 83 -22.28 -0.10 16.28
N ILE A 84 -22.92 0.46 15.24
CA ILE A 84 -22.32 0.61 13.91
C ILE A 84 -21.88 2.07 13.71
N GLU A 85 -20.61 2.24 13.36
CA GLU A 85 -20.03 3.51 12.94
C GLU A 85 -19.88 3.51 11.41
N THR A 86 -20.15 4.65 10.77
CA THR A 86 -19.92 4.80 9.32
C THR A 86 -18.50 5.30 9.04
N ASP A 87 -18.00 5.09 7.83
CA ASP A 87 -16.69 5.57 7.40
C ASP A 87 -16.50 7.07 7.67
N GLU A 88 -17.56 7.87 7.48
CA GLU A 88 -17.54 9.31 7.74
C GLU A 88 -17.39 9.64 9.23
N MET A 89 -17.93 8.81 10.13
CA MET A 89 -17.83 9.02 11.59
C MET A 89 -16.40 8.79 12.09
N VAL A 90 -15.67 7.86 11.46
CA VAL A 90 -14.30 7.49 11.86
C VAL A 90 -13.22 8.08 10.96
N SER A 91 -13.59 8.95 10.01
CA SER A 91 -12.67 9.55 9.02
C SER A 91 -11.88 8.49 8.23
N MET A 92 -12.53 7.39 7.86
CA MET A 92 -11.90 6.32 7.09
C MET A 92 -11.61 6.79 5.66
N GLU A 93 -10.38 6.61 5.21
CA GLU A 93 -10.00 6.86 3.82
C GLU A 93 -10.66 5.83 2.88
N LYS A 94 -11.02 6.28 1.68
CA LYS A 94 -11.59 5.38 0.67
C LYS A 94 -10.57 4.31 0.28
N LEU A 95 -10.93 3.06 0.50
CA LEU A 95 -10.15 1.91 0.06
C LEU A 95 -10.14 1.86 -1.47
N GLN A 96 -8.97 2.13 -2.07
CA GLN A 96 -8.69 1.92 -3.49
C GLN A 96 -8.30 0.46 -3.76
#